data_AF-A0AAQ3KU03-F1
#
_entry.id   AF-A0AAQ3KU03-F1
#
_cell.length_a   1.000
_cell.length_b   1.000
_cell.length_c   1.000
_cell.angle_alpha   90.00
_cell.angle_beta   90.00
_cell.angle_gamma   90.00
#
_symmetry.space_group_name_H-M   'P 1'
#
loop_
_entity.id
_entity.type
_entity.pdbx_description
1 polymer ?
#
loop_
_entity_poly.entity_id
_entity_poly.type
_entity_poly.pdbx_seq_one_letter_code
_entity_poly.pdbx_strand_id
1 'polypeptide(L)'
;MDEEYQGNVEATVEDFSVEPAESRRPFHALLDVGLVRTTTDNIVFGALKGALDGGLDIPHSDKMFAGFKKDEKQLDAEVHKKYIFSGHIASYMRVR
;
A
#
# COMPACT_ATOMS: atom_id res chain seq x y z
N MET A 1 -10.49 -18.23 -3.34
CA MET A 1 -10.06 -16.87 -2.95
C MET A 1 -8.60 -16.90 -2.59
N ASP A 2 -8.20 -17.59 -1.52
CA ASP A 2 -6.79 -17.65 -1.08
C ASP A 2 -5.82 -18.20 -2.16
N GLU A 3 -6.27 -19.21 -2.93
CA GLU A 3 -5.46 -19.78 -4.01
C GLU A 3 -5.50 -18.98 -5.32
N GLU A 4 -6.59 -18.23 -5.55
CA GLU A 4 -6.87 -17.53 -6.82
C GLU A 4 -6.35 -16.07 -6.79
N TYR A 5 -6.29 -15.48 -5.60
CA TYR A 5 -5.86 -14.11 -5.34
C TYR A 5 -4.76 -14.10 -4.28
N GLN A 6 -3.58 -14.62 -4.62
CA GLN A 6 -2.42 -14.67 -3.72
C GLN A 6 -1.79 -13.29 -3.46
N GLY A 7 -2.16 -12.29 -4.25
CA GLY A 7 -1.61 -10.94 -4.16
C GLY A 7 -0.19 -10.84 -4.69
N ASN A 8 0.55 -9.84 -4.22
CA ASN A 8 1.90 -9.51 -4.63
C ASN A 8 2.95 -10.21 -3.74
N VAL A 9 3.34 -11.43 -4.12
CA VAL A 9 4.22 -12.31 -3.32
C VAL A 9 5.62 -11.71 -3.08
N GLU A 10 6.14 -10.92 -4.00
CA GLU A 10 7.47 -10.31 -3.88
C GLU A 10 7.47 -8.92 -3.22
N ALA A 11 6.29 -8.42 -2.83
CA ALA A 11 6.09 -7.05 -2.35
C ALA A 11 6.84 -6.05 -3.24
N THR A 12 6.63 -6.17 -4.56
CA THR A 12 7.11 -5.14 -5.48
C THR A 12 6.43 -3.83 -5.13
N VAL A 13 7.21 -2.75 -5.20
CA VAL A 13 6.85 -1.44 -4.68
C VAL A 13 5.79 -0.73 -5.52
N GLU A 14 5.40 -1.37 -6.60
CA GLU A 14 4.46 -0.84 -7.56
C GLU A 14 3.05 -0.87 -7.00
N ASP A 15 2.21 -0.02 -7.59
CA ASP A 15 0.79 -0.03 -7.31
C ASP A 15 0.21 -1.38 -7.74
N PHE A 16 -0.42 -2.09 -6.81
CA PHE A 16 -0.94 -3.43 -7.05
C PHE A 16 -2.46 -3.35 -6.98
N SER A 17 -3.08 -3.47 -8.15
CA SER A 17 -4.52 -3.61 -8.30
C SER A 17 -4.83 -5.04 -8.68
N VAL A 18 -5.81 -5.63 -8.00
CA VAL A 18 -6.20 -7.03 -8.24
C VAL A 18 -7.10 -7.09 -9.47
N GLU A 19 -6.59 -7.69 -10.54
CA GLU A 19 -7.38 -7.88 -11.76
C GLU A 19 -8.41 -9.01 -11.60
N PRO A 20 -9.61 -8.88 -12.16
CA PRO A 20 -10.64 -9.91 -12.07
C PRO A 20 -10.24 -11.17 -12.86
N ALA A 21 -10.40 -12.34 -12.24
CA ALA A 21 -10.20 -13.63 -12.89
C ALA A 21 -11.45 -13.99 -13.71
N GLU A 22 -11.31 -14.95 -14.63
CA GLU A 22 -12.44 -15.42 -15.44
C GLU A 22 -13.52 -16.12 -14.61
N SER A 23 -13.16 -16.70 -13.47
CA SER A 23 -14.05 -17.52 -12.66
C SER A 23 -14.86 -16.69 -11.64
N ARG A 24 -14.16 -15.84 -10.88
CA ARG A 24 -14.74 -15.06 -9.78
C ARG A 24 -14.01 -13.72 -9.67
N ARG A 25 -14.72 -12.68 -9.23
CA ARG A 25 -14.13 -11.36 -8.94
C ARG A 25 -13.40 -11.35 -7.60
N PRO A 26 -12.40 -10.46 -7.41
CA PRO A 26 -11.72 -10.29 -6.13
C PRO A 26 -12.68 -9.80 -5.06
N PHE A 27 -12.30 -9.98 -3.79
CA PHE A 27 -13.10 -9.48 -2.68
C PHE A 27 -13.03 -7.96 -2.64
N HIS A 28 -14.17 -7.33 -2.88
CA HIS A 28 -14.28 -5.88 -2.85
C HIS A 28 -14.52 -5.39 -1.42
N ALA A 29 -13.66 -4.50 -0.94
CA ALA A 29 -13.76 -3.88 0.38
C ALA A 29 -13.58 -2.36 0.31
N LEU A 30 -14.07 -1.66 1.33
CA LEU A 30 -13.90 -0.22 1.50
C LEU A 30 -13.05 0.06 2.73
N LEU A 31 -12.14 1.02 2.62
CA LEU A 31 -11.35 1.48 3.76
C LEU A 31 -12.20 2.39 4.64
N ASP A 32 -12.44 1.98 5.89
CA ASP A 32 -12.99 2.84 6.93
C ASP A 32 -11.86 3.31 7.86
N VAL A 33 -11.61 4.62 7.86
CA VAL A 33 -10.58 5.26 8.71
C VAL A 33 -11.14 5.72 10.07
N GLY A 34 -12.45 5.61 10.27
CA GLY A 34 -13.15 6.10 11.46
C GLY A 34 -12.91 7.60 11.67
N LEU A 35 -12.45 7.96 12.87
CA LEU A 35 -12.17 9.35 13.27
C LEU A 35 -10.73 9.79 12.98
N VAL A 36 -9.89 8.91 12.44
CA VAL A 36 -8.50 9.22 12.15
C VAL A 36 -8.43 10.22 11.00
N ARG A 37 -7.63 11.27 11.19
CA ARG A 37 -7.39 12.25 10.12
C ARG A 37 -6.61 11.59 8.98
N THR A 38 -7.12 11.74 7.76
CA THR A 38 -6.44 11.31 6.54
C THR A 38 -5.25 12.22 6.24
N THR A 39 -4.05 11.71 6.54
CA THR A 39 -2.77 12.37 6.21
C THR A 39 -1.93 11.42 5.38
N THR A 40 -1.13 11.97 4.47
CA THR A 40 -0.11 11.20 3.74
C THR A 40 0.82 10.51 4.74
N ASP A 41 1.20 9.26 4.46
CA ASP A 41 2.07 8.45 5.32
C ASP A 41 1.47 8.10 6.70
N ASN A 42 0.13 8.09 6.80
CA ASN A 42 -0.53 7.51 7.98
C ASN A 42 -0.43 5.98 7.94
N ILE A 43 -0.21 5.36 9.10
CA ILE A 43 -0.14 3.89 9.29
C ILE A 43 -1.39 3.18 8.74
N VAL A 44 -2.57 3.83 8.79
CA VAL A 44 -3.81 3.27 8.20
C VAL A 44 -3.65 2.99 6.71
N PHE A 45 -2.91 3.83 5.97
CA PHE A 45 -2.62 3.59 4.56
C PHE A 45 -1.51 2.56 4.35
N GLY A 46 -0.63 2.35 5.34
CA GLY A 46 0.27 1.20 5.34
C GLY A 46 -0.48 -0.13 5.46
N ALA A 47 -1.50 -0.19 6.32
CA ALA A 47 -2.39 -1.35 6.42
C ALA A 47 -3.20 -1.57 5.13
N LEU A 48 -3.68 -0.49 4.50
CA LEU A 48 -4.31 -0.54 3.17
C LEU A 48 -3.36 -1.16 2.13
N LYS A 49 -2.09 -0.73 2.07
CA LYS A 49 -1.13 -1.29 1.12
C LYS A 49 -0.92 -2.79 1.34
N GLY A 50 -0.79 -3.23 2.60
CA GLY A 50 -0.71 -4.65 2.92
C GLY A 50 -1.96 -5.45 2.54
N ALA A 51 -3.15 -4.86 2.64
CA ALA A 51 -4.40 -5.48 2.21
C ALA A 51 -4.46 -5.65 0.68
N LEU A 52 -4.04 -4.62 -0.07
CA LEU A 52 -3.95 -4.66 -1.54
C LEU A 52 -2.94 -5.72 -1.99
N ASP A 53 -1.72 -5.67 -1.44
CA ASP A 53 -0.67 -6.65 -1.71
C ASP A 53 -1.06 -8.07 -1.28
N GLY A 54 -2.04 -8.21 -0.38
CA GLY A 54 -2.64 -9.49 0.01
C GLY A 54 -3.76 -9.99 -0.91
N GLY A 55 -4.11 -9.26 -1.97
CA GLY A 55 -5.12 -9.70 -2.95
C GLY A 55 -6.54 -9.17 -2.69
N LEU A 56 -6.72 -8.18 -1.81
CA LEU A 56 -8.01 -7.50 -1.64
C LEU A 56 -8.17 -6.38 -2.67
N ASP A 57 -9.37 -6.27 -3.24
CA ASP A 57 -9.73 -5.16 -4.11
C ASP A 57 -10.31 -4.02 -3.25
N ILE A 58 -9.52 -2.97 -3.05
CA ILE A 58 -9.93 -1.78 -2.30
C ILE A 58 -9.69 -0.55 -3.17
N PRO A 59 -10.74 0.21 -3.52
CA PRO A 59 -10.58 1.45 -4.26
C PRO A 59 -9.70 2.45 -3.50
N HIS A 60 -8.62 2.90 -4.12
CA HIS A 60 -7.66 3.77 -3.46
C HIS A 60 -6.96 4.74 -4.43
N SER A 61 -6.15 5.64 -3.85
CA SER A 61 -5.21 6.47 -4.58
C SER A 61 -3.88 6.51 -3.82
N ASP A 62 -2.82 6.43 -4.59
CA ASP A 62 -1.41 6.50 -4.24
C ASP A 62 -0.97 7.86 -3.66
N LYS A 63 -1.84 8.88 -3.69
CA LYS A 63 -1.62 10.19 -3.04
C LYS A 63 -1.44 10.13 -1.53
N MET A 64 -1.94 9.08 -0.90
CA MET A 64 -1.91 8.92 0.56
C MET A 64 -0.70 8.10 1.04
N PHE A 65 0.06 7.50 0.11
CA PHE A 65 1.22 6.67 0.43
C PHE A 65 2.50 7.47 0.68
N ALA A 66 3.38 6.90 1.50
CA ALA A 66 4.71 7.42 1.78
C ALA A 66 5.53 7.51 0.49
N GLY A 67 6.19 8.66 0.26
CA GLY A 67 6.96 8.89 -0.97
C GLY A 67 6.17 9.56 -2.10
N PHE A 68 4.88 9.85 -1.93
CA PHE A 68 4.12 10.58 -2.94
C PHE A 68 4.56 12.05 -3.01
N LYS A 69 5.05 12.47 -4.18
CA LYS A 69 5.45 13.86 -4.44
C LYS A 69 4.28 14.61 -5.09
N LYS A 70 3.74 15.60 -4.39
CA LYS A 70 2.59 16.39 -4.88
C LYS A 70 2.88 17.18 -6.15
N ASP A 71 4.13 17.65 -6.29
CA ASP A 71 4.55 18.47 -7.44
C ASP A 71 4.68 17.62 -8.72
N GLU A 72 5.30 16.45 -8.59
CA GLU A 72 5.48 15.48 -9.69
C GLU A 72 4.23 14.60 -9.91
N LYS A 73 3.28 14.61 -8.97
CA LYS A 73 2.09 13.73 -8.90
C LYS A 73 2.45 12.25 -9.06
N GLN A 74 3.59 11.85 -8.53
CA GLN A 74 4.13 10.51 -8.68
C GLN A 74 4.58 9.96 -7.33
N LEU A 75 4.42 8.65 -7.15
CA LEU A 75 4.93 7.90 -6.00
C LEU A 75 6.40 7.54 -6.24
N ASP A 76 7.27 7.96 -5.33
CA ASP A 76 8.66 7.47 -5.28
C ASP A 76 8.68 6.07 -4.65
N ALA A 77 8.88 5.07 -5.50
CA ALA A 77 8.93 3.68 -5.09
C ALA A 77 10.03 3.43 -4.04
N GLU A 78 11.27 3.90 -4.25
CA GLU A 78 12.35 3.61 -3.31
C GLU A 78 12.05 4.11 -1.90
N VAL A 79 11.46 5.31 -1.80
CA VAL A 79 10.99 5.85 -0.52
C VAL A 79 9.85 5.00 0.03
N HIS A 80 8.84 4.67 -0.76
CA HIS A 80 7.71 3.86 -0.31
C HIS A 80 8.17 2.51 0.26
N LYS A 81 9.06 1.80 -0.44
CA LYS A 81 9.67 0.54 0.03
C LYS A 81 10.39 0.71 1.35
N LYS A 82 11.16 1.79 1.49
CA LYS A 82 11.87 2.09 2.74
C LYS A 82 10.91 2.23 3.92
N TYR A 83 9.71 2.77 3.72
CA TYR A 83 8.71 2.88 4.78
C TYR A 83 8.07 1.52 5.12
N ILE A 84 7.74 0.71 4.11
CA ILE A 84 7.23 -0.66 4.30
C ILE A 84 8.17 -1.49 5.18
N PHE A 85 9.47 -1.50 4.86
CA PHE A 85 10.47 -2.28 5.58
C PHE A 85 11.11 -1.55 6.77
N SER A 86 10.46 -0.51 7.31
CA SER A 86 10.94 0.22 8.49
C SER A 86 12.36 0.80 8.34
N GLY A 87 12.81 1.05 7.11
CA GLY A 87 14.14 1.61 6.83
C GLY A 87 14.32 3.03 7.37
N HIS A 88 13.23 3.78 7.60
CA HIS A 88 13.28 5.08 8.29
C HIS A 88 13.70 4.92 9.76
N ILE A 89 13.18 3.91 10.46
CA ILE A 89 13.59 3.54 11.83
C ILE A 89 15.04 3.09 11.84
N ALA A 90 15.42 2.19 10.93
CA ALA A 90 16.81 1.71 10.83
C ALA A 90 17.80 2.87 10.56
N SER A 91 17.40 3.86 9.75
CA SER A 91 18.21 5.06 9.50
C SER A 91 18.39 5.88 10.78
N TYR A 92 17.31 6.10 11.53
CA TYR A 92 17.36 6.82 12.81
C TYR A 92 18.23 6.11 13.85
N MET A 93 18.13 4.78 13.94
CA MET A 93 18.93 3.97 14.86
C MET A 93 20.44 4.02 14.55
N ARG A 94 20.84 4.15 13.28
CA ARG A 94 22.27 4.21 12.87
C ARG A 94 22.94 5.56 13.11
N VAL A 95 22.16 6.63 13.14
CA VAL A 95 22.67 7.99 13.38
C VAL A 95 22.98 8.22 14.87
N ARG A 96 22.51 7.31 15.73
CA ARG A 96 22.75 7.30 17.18
C ARG A 96 23.80 6.28 17.56
#